data_AF-A0A8I1T128-F1
#
_entry.id   AF-A0A8I1T128-F1
#
_cell.length_a   1.000
_cell.length_b   1.000
_cell.length_c   1.000
_cell.angle_alpha   90.00
_cell.angle_beta   90.00
_cell.angle_gamma   90.00
#
_symmetry.space_group_name_H-M   'P 1'
#
loop_
_entity.id
_entity.type
_entity.pdbx_description
1 polymer ?
#
loop_
_entity_poly.entity_id
_entity_poly.type
_entity_poly.pdbx_seq_one_letter_code
_entity_poly.pdbx_strand_id
1 'polypeptide(L)'
;MIRTFVAAGLLLILAACDTLPAQPHAQGSRKPAPVGPPPPPMPDGPLVCPTDVKLCPDGRYVHRSPDKECEFDTCPGDLSH
;
A
#
# COMPACT_ATOMS: atom_id res chain seq x y z
N MET A 1 14.69 33.11 -36.11
CA MET A 1 14.79 31.64 -36.32
C MET A 1 15.19 30.86 -35.05
N ILE A 2 15.42 31.50 -33.89
CA ILE A 2 15.83 30.83 -32.63
C ILE A 2 14.63 30.38 -31.78
N ARG A 3 13.49 31.08 -31.86
CA ARG A 3 12.28 30.80 -31.07
C ARG A 3 11.65 29.44 -31.37
N THR A 4 11.82 28.93 -32.59
CA THR A 4 11.31 27.62 -33.01
C THR A 4 12.09 26.46 -32.39
N PHE A 5 13.39 26.64 -32.14
CA PHE A 5 14.23 25.62 -31.50
C PHE A 5 13.89 25.45 -30.02
N VAL A 6 13.52 26.53 -29.32
CA VAL A 6 13.10 26.48 -27.91
C VAL A 6 11.76 25.75 -27.77
N ALA A 7 10.81 26.01 -28.66
CA ALA A 7 9.51 25.32 -28.64
C ALA A 7 9.63 23.84 -29.01
N ALA A 8 10.48 23.49 -29.98
CA ALA A 8 10.73 22.09 -30.34
C ALA A 8 11.47 21.33 -29.24
N GLY A 9 12.45 21.97 -28.58
CA GLY A 9 13.11 21.41 -27.39
C GLY A 9 12.14 21.21 -26.23
N LEU A 10 11.26 22.18 -25.98
CA LEU A 10 10.21 22.12 -24.94
C LEU A 10 9.13 21.05 -25.23
N LEU A 11 8.89 20.70 -26.48
CA LEU A 11 7.99 19.60 -26.84
C LEU A 11 8.66 18.23 -26.67
N LEU A 12 9.96 18.13 -26.97
CA LEU A 12 10.70 16.87 -26.88
C LEU A 12 10.87 16.36 -25.44
N ILE A 13 11.14 17.21 -24.46
CA ILE A 13 11.29 16.78 -23.06
C ILE A 13 9.96 16.42 -22.38
N LEU A 14 8.83 17.02 -22.78
CA LEU A 14 7.51 16.71 -22.20
C LEU A 14 7.02 15.32 -22.62
N ALA A 15 7.42 14.83 -23.79
CA ALA A 15 7.07 13.50 -24.27
C ALA A 15 7.92 12.37 -23.64
N ALA A 16 9.02 12.70 -22.95
CA ALA A 16 9.97 11.70 -22.42
C ALA A 16 9.63 11.21 -21.00
N CYS A 17 8.71 11.85 -20.28
CA CYS A 17 8.36 11.43 -18.91
C CYS A 17 7.45 10.17 -18.85
N ASP A 18 6.74 9.84 -19.93
CA ASP A 18 5.79 8.71 -19.98
C ASP A 18 6.37 7.41 -20.58
N THR A 19 7.59 7.44 -21.11
CA THR A 19 8.22 6.28 -21.78
C THR A 19 9.26 5.57 -20.94
N LEU A 20 9.37 5.87 -19.64
CA LEU A 20 10.09 5.01 -18.73
C LEU A 20 9.34 3.68 -18.68
N PRO A 21 9.90 2.57 -19.21
CA PRO A 21 9.28 1.28 -19.07
C PRO A 21 9.09 1.06 -17.58
N ALA A 22 7.83 0.82 -17.18
CA ALA A 22 7.47 0.42 -15.84
C ALA A 22 8.52 -0.58 -15.39
N GLN A 23 9.33 -0.20 -14.40
CA GLN A 23 10.28 -1.12 -13.80
C GLN A 23 9.43 -2.31 -13.38
N PRO A 24 9.59 -3.49 -14.00
CA PRO A 24 9.04 -4.68 -13.41
C PRO A 24 9.86 -4.80 -12.14
N HIS A 25 9.29 -4.40 -11.00
CA HIS A 25 9.88 -4.67 -9.71
C HIS A 25 10.20 -6.15 -9.74
N ALA A 26 11.48 -6.46 -9.91
CA ALA A 26 11.96 -7.79 -10.17
C ALA A 26 11.72 -8.56 -8.88
N GLN A 27 10.53 -9.14 -8.75
CA GLN A 27 10.23 -10.14 -7.75
C GLN A 27 10.83 -11.47 -8.24
N GLY A 28 12.13 -11.44 -8.52
CA GLY A 28 12.84 -12.48 -9.27
C GLY A 28 14.14 -12.87 -8.59
N SER A 29 14.09 -13.16 -7.29
CA SER A 29 15.02 -14.03 -6.54
C SER A 29 14.84 -13.80 -5.05
N ARG A 30 13.68 -14.18 -4.49
CA ARG A 30 13.65 -14.50 -3.08
C ARG A 30 14.04 -15.98 -2.97
N LYS A 31 15.32 -16.25 -2.77
CA LYS A 31 15.71 -17.54 -2.16
C LYS A 31 14.93 -17.63 -0.84
N PRO A 32 14.28 -18.76 -0.51
CA PRO A 32 13.67 -18.93 0.79
C PRO A 32 14.72 -18.64 1.86
N ALA A 33 14.41 -17.72 2.76
CA ALA A 33 15.24 -17.54 3.94
C ALA A 33 15.21 -18.85 4.74
N PRO A 34 16.35 -19.28 5.32
CA PRO A 34 16.33 -20.39 6.25
C PRO A 34 15.34 -20.08 7.38
N VAL A 35 14.60 -21.09 7.84
CA VAL A 35 13.71 -20.96 8.99
C VAL A 35 14.57 -20.54 10.17
N GLY A 36 14.37 -19.33 10.66
CA GLY A 36 15.06 -18.83 11.85
C GLY A 36 14.68 -19.62 13.10
N PRO A 37 15.41 -19.44 14.21
CA PRO A 37 14.96 -19.95 15.50
C PRO A 37 13.53 -19.46 15.80
N PRO A 38 12.75 -20.24 16.59
CA PRO A 38 11.39 -19.83 16.95
C PRO A 38 11.43 -18.45 17.63
N PRO A 39 10.42 -17.60 17.38
CA PRO A 39 10.34 -16.31 18.05
C PRO A 39 10.31 -16.52 19.58
N PRO A 40 10.85 -15.57 20.35
CA PRO A 40 10.71 -15.62 21.81
C PRO A 40 9.21 -15.65 22.18
N PRO A 41 8.86 -16.22 23.35
CA PRO A 41 7.50 -16.13 23.84
C PRO A 41 7.08 -14.66 23.88
N MET A 42 6.00 -14.34 23.16
CA MET A 42 5.45 -12.99 23.17
C MET A 42 4.90 -12.76 24.57
N PRO A 43 5.26 -11.65 25.25
CA PRO A 43 4.68 -11.34 26.56
C PRO A 43 3.16 -11.24 26.43
N ASP A 44 2.43 -11.68 27.46
CA ASP A 44 0.97 -11.57 27.57
C ASP A 44 0.57 -10.09 27.74
N GLY A 45 0.78 -9.30 26.69
CA GLY A 45 0.37 -7.91 26.59
C GLY A 45 -1.00 -7.79 25.91
N PRO A 46 -1.67 -6.63 26.02
CA PRO A 46 -2.87 -6.34 25.23
C PRO A 46 -2.57 -6.58 23.74
N LEU A 47 -3.48 -7.27 23.05
CA LEU A 47 -3.34 -7.55 21.63
C LEU A 47 -3.40 -6.22 20.86
N VAL A 48 -2.29 -5.83 20.23
CA VAL A 48 -2.16 -4.59 19.48
C VAL A 48 -2.35 -4.89 18.00
N CYS A 49 -3.41 -4.34 17.42
CA CYS A 49 -3.66 -4.47 15.99
C CYS A 49 -2.92 -3.40 15.18
N PRO A 50 -2.64 -3.70 13.89
CA PRO A 50 -2.22 -2.68 12.94
C PRO A 50 -3.21 -1.50 12.93
N THR A 51 -2.68 -0.28 12.73
CA THR A 51 -3.46 0.97 12.80
C THR A 51 -4.02 1.38 11.44
N ASP A 52 -4.12 0.46 10.49
CA ASP A 52 -4.71 0.72 9.17
C ASP A 52 -6.22 0.96 9.29
N VAL A 53 -6.74 1.71 8.32
CA VAL A 53 -8.16 2.07 8.24
C VAL A 53 -8.75 1.61 6.93
N LYS A 54 -10.02 1.25 6.99
CA LYS A 54 -10.83 0.95 5.81
C LYS A 54 -11.91 2.02 5.66
N LEU A 55 -12.01 2.61 4.47
CA LEU A 55 -13.10 3.51 4.11
C LEU A 55 -14.37 2.71 3.82
N CYS A 56 -15.45 3.08 4.47
CA CYS A 56 -16.78 2.53 4.28
C CYS A 56 -17.55 3.29 3.19
N PRO A 57 -18.59 2.68 2.59
CA PRO A 57 -19.41 3.32 1.55
C PRO A 57 -20.12 4.60 2.02
N ASP A 58 -20.36 4.74 3.32
CA ASP A 58 -20.91 5.95 3.95
C ASP A 58 -19.88 7.07 4.13
N GLY A 59 -18.61 6.82 3.78
CA GLY A 59 -17.50 7.75 3.91
C GLY A 59 -16.84 7.76 5.29
N ARG A 60 -17.27 6.90 6.23
CA ARG A 60 -16.60 6.75 7.53
C ARG A 60 -15.42 5.77 7.44
N TYR A 61 -14.54 5.84 8.44
CA TYR A 61 -13.41 4.91 8.55
C TYR A 61 -13.64 3.92 9.69
N VAL A 62 -13.31 2.66 9.45
CA VAL A 62 -13.29 1.59 10.46
C VAL A 62 -11.85 1.12 10.68
N HIS A 63 -11.56 0.71 11.91
CA HIS A 63 -10.25 0.22 12.35
C HIS A 63 -10.32 -1.28 12.62
N ARG A 64 -9.16 -1.89 12.84
CA ARG A 64 -9.06 -3.27 13.32
C ARG A 64 -9.39 -3.35 14.81
N SER A 65 -10.19 -4.33 15.20
CA SER A 65 -10.56 -4.56 16.60
C SER A 65 -9.75 -5.72 17.21
N PRO A 66 -9.10 -5.52 18.37
CA PRO A 66 -8.46 -6.61 19.11
C PRO A 66 -9.42 -7.72 19.52
N ASP A 67 -10.70 -7.39 19.71
CA ASP A 67 -11.77 -8.33 20.09
C ASP A 67 -12.25 -9.19 18.91
N LYS A 68 -11.80 -8.88 17.69
CA LYS A 68 -12.14 -9.59 16.44
C LYS A 68 -10.88 -10.10 15.73
N GLU A 69 -9.87 -10.53 16.48
CA GLU A 69 -8.61 -11.03 15.91
C GLU A 69 -7.93 -10.06 14.93
N CYS A 70 -8.03 -8.75 15.20
CA CYS A 70 -7.58 -7.68 14.31
C CYS A 70 -8.30 -7.60 12.97
N GLU A 71 -9.52 -8.09 12.86
CA GLU A 71 -10.40 -7.80 11.72
C GLU A 71 -10.98 -6.39 11.80
N PHE A 72 -11.33 -5.85 10.63
CA PHE A 72 -12.00 -4.54 10.57
C PHE A 72 -13.38 -4.59 11.21
N ASP A 73 -13.74 -3.52 11.91
CA ASP A 73 -15.12 -3.33 12.33
C ASP A 73 -16.07 -3.21 11.14
N THR A 74 -17.32 -3.62 11.36
CA THR A 74 -18.39 -3.54 10.38
C THR A 74 -18.69 -2.07 10.07
N CYS A 75 -18.91 -1.75 8.79
CA CYS A 75 -19.26 -0.39 8.42
C CYS A 75 -20.63 0.01 9.01
N PRO A 76 -20.80 1.25 9.47
CA PRO A 76 -22.10 1.73 9.91
C PRO A 76 -23.11 1.65 8.76
N GLY A 77 -24.20 0.90 8.96
CA GLY A 77 -25.21 0.71 7.92
C GLY A 77 -25.00 -0.51 7.03
N ASP A 78 -23.87 -1.22 7.16
CA ASP A 78 -23.79 -2.63 6.74
C ASP A 78 -24.60 -3.43 7.76
N LEU A 79 -25.92 -3.48 7.55
CA LEU A 79 -26.81 -4.34 8.30
C LEU A 79 -26.35 -5.79 8.08
N SER A 80 -25.57 -6.30 9.02
CA SER A 80 -25.40 -7.73 9.24
C SER A 80 -26.78 -8.31 9.47
N HIS A 81 -27.26 -9.03 8.48
CA HIS A 81 -28.56 -9.69 8.45
C HIS A 81 -28.68 -10.78 9.53
#